data_AF-A0A7S2K4W9-F1
#
_entry.id   AF-A0A7S2K4W9-F1
#
_cell.length_a   1.000
_cell.length_b   1.000
_cell.length_c   1.000
_cell.angle_alpha   90.00
_cell.angle_beta   90.00
_cell.angle_gamma   90.00
#
_symmetry.space_group_name_H-M   'P 1'
#
loop_
_entity.id
_entity.type
_entity.pdbx_description
1 polymer ?
#
loop_
_entity_poly.entity_id
_entity_poly.type
_entity_poly.pdbx_seq_one_letter_code
_entity_poly.pdbx_strand_id
1 'polypeptide(L)'
;SLFRLMKLLRMTRILRVLRAEVFRDLLTMIQGMVGGFPTLLWAMILFFLVVYISALLFKEFFGKEPAEHVYVNFNTVPRSVLTTFRCAFGDCSDPSGIPIFEHVQKHYGAAASVGYCVFVFTTTIGVMNVIAAIFVESTMASAASLQFMKKEARMNDTNLWNAKVSNLVRLMAEQSGLELKGPMSDYVEDISALRLPAQVIDAVVQMPEGRGALLDLEVDANDHPYLSRILDADND
;
A
#
# COMPACT_ATOMS: atom_id res chain seq x y z
N SER A 1 -18.71 -11.58 -37.64
CA SER A 1 -18.61 -11.88 -36.19
C SER A 1 -17.32 -12.58 -35.74
N LEU A 2 -16.63 -13.35 -36.58
CA LEU A 2 -15.38 -14.07 -36.23
C LEU A 2 -14.16 -13.16 -35.94
N PHE A 3 -14.03 -12.01 -36.61
CA PHE A 3 -12.93 -11.05 -36.35
C PHE A 3 -12.99 -10.40 -34.95
N ARG A 4 -14.17 -10.25 -34.36
CA ARG A 4 -14.33 -9.80 -32.95
C ARG A 4 -13.88 -10.89 -31.96
N LEU A 5 -14.16 -12.16 -32.26
CA LEU A 5 -13.73 -13.31 -31.46
C LEU A 5 -12.20 -13.50 -31.46
N MET A 6 -11.52 -13.28 -32.60
CA MET A 6 -10.05 -13.33 -32.65
C MET A 6 -9.36 -12.22 -31.83
N LYS A 7 -9.95 -11.02 -31.76
CA LYS A 7 -9.46 -9.95 -30.87
C LYS A 7 -9.60 -10.34 -29.39
N LEU A 8 -10.70 -11.00 -29.01
CA LEU A 8 -10.93 -11.54 -27.66
C LEU A 8 -9.93 -12.67 -27.31
N LEU A 9 -9.54 -13.49 -28.28
CA LEU A 9 -8.50 -14.52 -28.10
C LEU A 9 -7.10 -13.93 -27.83
N ARG A 10 -6.78 -12.77 -28.40
CA ARG A 10 -5.55 -12.01 -28.07
C ARG A 10 -5.58 -11.49 -26.63
N MET A 11 -6.74 -11.01 -26.17
CA MET A 11 -6.93 -10.52 -24.79
C MET A 11 -6.83 -11.64 -23.76
N THR A 12 -7.29 -12.85 -24.06
CA THR A 12 -7.09 -14.02 -23.18
C THR A 12 -5.62 -14.40 -23.03
N ARG A 13 -4.78 -14.17 -24.05
CA ARG A 13 -3.33 -14.34 -23.94
C ARG A 13 -2.70 -13.33 -22.98
N ILE A 14 -3.15 -12.07 -23.01
CA ILE A 14 -2.75 -11.01 -22.07
C ILE A 14 -3.20 -11.34 -20.64
N LEU A 15 -4.42 -11.85 -20.46
CA LEU A 15 -4.93 -12.30 -19.17
C LEU A 15 -4.16 -13.51 -18.60
N ARG A 16 -3.65 -14.40 -19.46
CA ARG A 16 -2.73 -15.47 -19.02
C ARG A 16 -1.37 -14.91 -18.59
N VAL A 17 -0.84 -13.91 -19.28
CA VAL A 17 0.42 -13.24 -18.90
C VAL A 17 0.25 -12.50 -17.57
N LEU A 18 -0.88 -11.81 -17.35
CA LEU A 18 -1.25 -11.20 -16.06
C LEU A 18 -1.44 -12.21 -14.91
N ARG A 19 -1.58 -13.51 -15.21
CA ARG A 19 -1.64 -14.60 -14.22
C ARG A 19 -0.28 -15.20 -13.89
N ALA A 20 0.78 -14.86 -14.64
CA ALA A 20 2.14 -15.28 -14.29
C ALA A 20 2.53 -14.68 -12.93
N GLU A 21 3.32 -15.42 -12.15
CA GLU A 21 3.61 -15.08 -10.75
C GLU A 21 4.19 -13.66 -10.59
N VAL A 22 5.00 -13.21 -11.56
CA VAL A 22 5.56 -11.84 -11.63
C VAL A 22 4.49 -10.74 -11.61
N PHE A 23 3.30 -11.00 -12.18
CA PHE A 23 2.22 -10.01 -12.22
C PHE A 23 1.32 -10.05 -10.99
N ARG A 24 1.39 -11.10 -10.15
CA ARG A 24 0.59 -11.18 -8.92
C ARG A 24 1.04 -10.12 -7.92
N ASP A 25 2.34 -9.91 -7.81
CA ASP A 25 2.91 -8.87 -6.93
C ASP A 25 2.57 -7.48 -7.46
N LEU A 26 2.70 -7.27 -8.77
CA LEU A 26 2.29 -6.02 -9.43
C LEU A 26 0.79 -5.72 -9.24
N LEU A 27 -0.07 -6.71 -9.44
CA LEU A 27 -1.52 -6.56 -9.24
C LEU A 27 -1.87 -6.29 -7.78
N THR A 28 -1.14 -6.89 -6.84
CA THR A 28 -1.31 -6.62 -5.40
C THR A 28 -0.89 -5.19 -5.05
N MET A 29 0.22 -4.69 -5.62
CA MET A 29 0.62 -3.29 -5.50
C MET A 29 -0.41 -2.34 -6.10
N ILE A 30 -0.94 -2.63 -7.29
CA ILE A 30 -1.98 -1.82 -7.93
C ILE A 30 -3.25 -1.80 -7.07
N GLN A 31 -3.66 -2.94 -6.50
CA GLN A 31 -4.80 -2.99 -5.57
C GLN A 31 -4.57 -2.12 -4.33
N GLY A 32 -3.34 -2.11 -3.78
CA GLY A 32 -2.96 -1.21 -2.69
C GLY A 32 -3.05 0.27 -3.08
N MET A 33 -2.57 0.63 -4.29
CA MET A 33 -2.67 1.99 -4.82
C MET A 33 -4.13 2.42 -5.04
N VAL A 34 -4.97 1.54 -5.58
CA VAL A 34 -6.40 1.81 -5.79
C VAL A 34 -7.11 1.99 -4.45
N GLY A 35 -6.71 1.24 -3.42
CA GLY A 35 -7.20 1.43 -2.04
C GLY A 35 -6.87 2.82 -1.46
N GLY A 36 -5.69 3.37 -1.80
CA GLY A 36 -5.28 4.72 -1.39
C GLY A 36 -5.86 5.87 -2.23
N PHE A 37 -6.52 5.57 -3.36
CA PHE A 37 -7.03 6.58 -4.29
C PHE A 37 -8.06 7.55 -3.69
N PRO A 38 -9.03 7.12 -2.85
CA PRO A 38 -9.97 8.04 -2.21
C PRO A 38 -9.27 9.09 -1.33
N THR A 39 -8.24 8.68 -0.58
CA THR A 39 -7.45 9.59 0.26
C THR A 39 -6.68 10.61 -0.58
N LEU A 40 -6.08 10.15 -1.69
CA LEU A 40 -5.42 11.03 -2.66
C LEU A 40 -6.40 12.07 -3.23
N LEU A 41 -7.63 11.66 -3.55
CA LEU A 41 -8.64 12.56 -4.09
C LEU A 41 -9.00 13.67 -3.11
N TRP A 42 -9.17 13.37 -1.82
CA TRP A 42 -9.38 14.38 -0.79
C TRP A 42 -8.17 15.31 -0.61
N ALA A 43 -6.95 14.76 -0.66
CA ALA A 43 -5.72 15.55 -0.61
C ALA A 43 -5.60 16.50 -1.81
N MET A 44 -5.98 16.04 -3.01
CA MET A 44 -6.03 16.87 -4.22
C MET A 44 -7.07 17.99 -4.11
N ILE A 45 -8.25 17.73 -3.52
CA ILE A 45 -9.25 18.77 -3.26
C ILE A 45 -8.68 19.83 -2.32
N LEU A 46 -8.02 19.41 -1.24
CA LEU A 46 -7.36 20.34 -0.29
C LEU A 46 -6.28 21.17 -0.98
N PHE A 47 -5.46 20.55 -1.84
CA PHE A 47 -4.47 21.26 -2.66
C PHE A 47 -5.10 22.34 -3.53
N PHE A 48 -6.15 22.00 -4.29
CA PHE A 48 -6.85 22.96 -5.14
C PHE A 48 -7.47 24.10 -4.32
N LEU A 49 -7.96 23.82 -3.11
CA LEU A 49 -8.45 24.85 -2.20
C LEU A 49 -7.34 25.81 -1.78
N VAL A 50 -6.16 25.29 -1.40
CA VAL A 50 -4.99 26.12 -1.06
C VAL A 50 -4.56 26.97 -2.26
N VAL A 51 -4.43 26.38 -3.45
CA VAL A 51 -4.10 27.10 -4.69
C VAL A 51 -5.14 28.17 -5.00
N TYR A 52 -6.42 27.89 -4.79
CA TYR A 52 -7.50 28.85 -5.03
C TYR A 52 -7.42 30.06 -4.09
N ILE A 53 -7.26 29.83 -2.79
CA ILE A 53 -7.11 30.92 -1.80
C ILE A 53 -5.87 31.74 -2.11
N SER A 54 -4.75 31.08 -2.40
CA SER A 54 -3.49 31.68 -2.83
C SER A 54 -3.66 32.61 -4.04
N ALA A 55 -4.37 32.12 -5.06
CA ALA A 55 -4.63 32.86 -6.28
C ALA A 55 -5.52 34.09 -6.04
N LEU A 56 -6.48 34.02 -5.11
CA LEU A 56 -7.26 35.18 -4.73
C LEU A 56 -6.40 36.25 -4.06
N LEU A 57 -5.49 35.85 -3.17
CA LEU A 57 -4.51 36.77 -2.58
C LEU A 57 -3.64 37.41 -3.67
N PHE A 58 -3.05 36.62 -4.56
CA PHE A 58 -2.21 37.17 -5.64
C PHE A 58 -2.97 38.06 -6.62
N LYS A 59 -4.23 37.76 -6.91
CA LYS A 59 -5.09 38.69 -7.67
C LYS A 59 -5.29 40.00 -6.93
N GLU A 60 -5.52 39.96 -5.62
CA GLU A 60 -5.76 41.15 -4.81
C GLU A 60 -4.51 42.02 -4.65
N PHE A 61 -3.33 41.40 -4.55
CA PHE A 61 -2.04 42.10 -4.40
C PHE A 61 -1.46 42.56 -5.75
N PHE A 62 -1.44 41.68 -6.76
CA PHE A 62 -0.73 41.90 -8.03
C PHE A 62 -1.66 42.17 -9.22
N GLY A 63 -2.96 41.89 -9.09
CA GLY A 63 -3.95 42.04 -10.15
C GLY A 63 -4.68 43.38 -10.16
N LYS A 64 -4.31 44.34 -9.28
CA LYS A 64 -4.94 45.67 -9.21
C LYS A 64 -4.22 46.73 -10.01
N GLU A 65 -2.89 46.71 -10.00
CA GLU A 65 -2.06 47.70 -10.69
C GLU A 65 -1.56 47.14 -12.02
N PRO A 66 -1.48 47.96 -13.08
CA PRO A 66 -0.99 47.55 -14.40
C PRO A 66 0.54 47.43 -14.40
N ALA A 67 1.09 46.56 -13.55
CA ALA A 67 2.49 46.15 -13.59
C ALA A 67 2.71 45.21 -14.79
N GLU A 68 3.61 45.60 -15.69
CA GLU A 68 3.93 44.85 -16.90
C GLU A 68 4.37 43.42 -16.54
N HIS A 69 3.93 42.42 -17.31
CA HIS A 69 4.17 40.98 -17.07
C HIS A 69 3.60 40.36 -15.78
N VAL A 70 3.38 41.12 -14.70
CA VAL A 70 2.77 40.62 -13.46
C VAL A 70 1.25 40.66 -13.56
N TYR A 71 0.68 41.80 -13.97
CA TYR A 71 -0.76 42.02 -14.03
C TYR A 71 -1.48 40.97 -14.90
N VAL A 72 -0.92 40.65 -16.07
CA VAL A 72 -1.51 39.70 -17.03
C VAL A 72 -1.65 38.29 -16.44
N ASN A 73 -0.84 37.94 -15.44
CA ASN A 73 -0.88 36.62 -14.79
C ASN A 73 -1.86 36.56 -13.61
N PHE A 74 -2.28 37.70 -13.06
CA PHE A 74 -3.11 37.78 -11.86
C PHE A 74 -4.39 38.64 -12.02
N ASN A 75 -4.66 39.21 -13.20
CA ASN A 75 -5.79 40.13 -13.45
C ASN A 75 -7.18 39.49 -13.23
N THR A 76 -7.35 38.21 -13.54
CA THR A 76 -8.62 37.48 -13.44
C THR A 76 -8.46 36.27 -12.53
N VAL A 77 -9.54 35.84 -11.88
CA VAL A 77 -9.50 34.69 -10.96
C VAL A 77 -9.03 33.42 -11.68
N PRO A 78 -9.59 33.03 -12.84
CA PRO A 78 -9.15 31.80 -13.52
C PRO A 78 -7.69 31.85 -13.95
N ARG A 79 -7.20 33.02 -14.39
CA ARG A 79 -5.81 33.22 -14.78
C ARG A 79 -4.87 33.13 -13.58
N SER A 80 -5.22 33.78 -12.47
CA SER A 80 -4.47 33.71 -11.22
C SER A 80 -4.37 32.29 -10.67
N VAL A 81 -5.48 31.54 -10.71
CA VAL A 81 -5.52 30.12 -10.30
C VAL A 81 -4.59 29.29 -11.18
N LEU A 82 -4.64 29.47 -12.50
CA LEU A 82 -3.76 28.76 -13.43
C LEU A 82 -2.28 29.10 -13.20
N THR A 83 -1.93 30.38 -13.04
CA THR A 83 -0.56 30.82 -12.75
C THR A 83 -0.05 30.21 -11.45
N THR A 84 -0.87 30.27 -10.38
CA THR A 84 -0.51 29.74 -9.06
C THR A 84 -0.37 28.22 -9.10
N PHE A 85 -1.24 27.53 -9.83
CA PHE A 85 -1.13 26.09 -10.08
C PHE A 85 0.18 25.74 -10.81
N ARG A 86 0.52 26.43 -11.91
CA ARG A 86 1.79 26.22 -12.63
C ARG A 86 2.99 26.41 -11.69
N CYS A 87 2.94 27.45 -10.86
CA CYS A 87 3.94 27.73 -9.85
C CYS A 87 4.12 26.61 -8.83
N ALA A 88 3.02 25.98 -8.39
CA ALA A 88 3.04 24.85 -7.49
C ALA A 88 3.76 23.61 -8.08
N PHE A 89 3.92 23.55 -9.41
CA PHE A 89 4.69 22.50 -10.11
C PHE A 89 6.08 22.98 -10.56
N GLY A 90 6.52 24.17 -10.14
CA GLY A 90 7.83 24.73 -10.47
C GLY A 90 7.85 25.58 -11.74
N ASP A 91 6.74 25.73 -12.46
CA ASP A 91 6.63 26.62 -13.60
C ASP A 91 6.04 27.98 -13.17
N CYS A 92 6.91 28.90 -12.75
CA CYS A 92 6.55 30.26 -12.37
C CYS A 92 6.97 31.31 -13.40
N SER A 93 6.82 31.00 -14.69
CA SER A 93 7.29 31.89 -15.77
C SER A 93 6.15 32.62 -16.46
N ASP A 94 6.42 33.85 -16.86
CA ASP A 94 5.56 34.62 -17.75
C ASP A 94 5.56 34.02 -19.19
N PRO A 95 4.72 34.51 -20.12
CA PRO A 95 4.71 34.02 -21.50
C PRO A 95 6.05 34.18 -22.26
N SER A 96 6.94 35.05 -21.78
CA SER A 96 8.27 35.29 -22.33
C SER A 96 9.33 34.35 -21.73
N GLY A 97 8.95 33.50 -20.78
CA GLY A 97 9.86 32.57 -20.09
C GLY A 97 10.66 33.20 -18.95
N ILE A 98 10.38 34.46 -18.60
CA ILE A 98 11.02 35.16 -17.49
C ILE A 98 10.28 34.80 -16.20
N PRO A 99 10.99 34.46 -15.11
CA PRO A 99 10.34 34.17 -13.85
C PRO A 99 9.55 35.35 -13.31
N ILE A 100 8.32 35.10 -12.85
CA ILE A 100 7.39 36.13 -12.37
C ILE A 100 7.97 36.92 -11.19
N PHE A 101 8.80 36.28 -10.34
CA PHE A 101 9.41 36.95 -9.18
C PHE A 101 10.41 38.05 -9.58
N GLU A 102 11.03 37.99 -10.76
CA GLU A 102 11.91 39.06 -11.26
C GLU A 102 11.09 40.32 -11.56
N HIS A 103 9.92 40.13 -12.18
CA HIS A 103 8.97 41.21 -12.44
C HIS A 103 8.35 41.75 -11.14
N VAL A 104 8.04 40.88 -10.17
CA VAL A 104 7.57 41.29 -8.84
C VAL A 104 8.64 42.13 -8.14
N GLN A 105 9.91 41.73 -8.18
CA GLN A 105 11.01 42.50 -7.60
C GLN A 105 11.15 43.88 -8.25
N LYS A 106 11.04 43.95 -9.58
CA LYS A 106 11.17 45.19 -10.34
C LYS A 106 10.07 46.20 -10.01
N HIS A 107 8.83 45.74 -9.82
CA HIS A 107 7.66 46.62 -9.62
C HIS A 107 7.28 46.84 -8.15
N TYR A 108 7.41 45.82 -7.30
CA TYR A 108 6.96 45.83 -5.90
C TYR A 108 8.11 45.80 -4.87
N GLY A 109 9.36 45.69 -5.35
CA GLY A 109 10.55 45.70 -4.51
C GLY A 109 10.90 44.35 -3.88
N ALA A 110 12.04 44.32 -3.19
CA ALA A 110 12.63 43.08 -2.66
C ALA A 110 11.76 42.38 -1.60
N ALA A 111 11.10 43.14 -0.72
CA ALA A 111 10.26 42.58 0.35
C ALA A 111 9.07 41.78 -0.21
N ALA A 112 8.38 42.33 -1.23
CA ALA A 112 7.27 41.66 -1.90
C ALA A 112 7.74 40.41 -2.65
N SER A 113 8.91 40.48 -3.31
CA SER A 113 9.51 39.34 -4.00
C SER A 113 9.87 38.20 -3.03
N VAL A 114 10.49 38.51 -1.89
CA VAL A 114 10.78 37.52 -0.84
C VAL A 114 9.50 36.89 -0.30
N GLY A 115 8.47 37.71 -0.01
CA GLY A 115 7.18 37.21 0.45
C GLY A 115 6.53 36.25 -0.56
N TYR A 116 6.56 36.61 -1.84
CA TYR A 116 6.09 35.76 -2.94
C TYR A 116 6.88 34.45 -3.02
N CYS A 117 8.22 34.49 -2.94
CA CYS A 117 9.07 33.31 -2.96
C CYS A 117 8.79 32.36 -1.78
N VAL A 118 8.65 32.89 -0.56
CA VAL A 118 8.32 32.08 0.64
C VAL A 118 6.96 31.42 0.48
N PHE A 119 5.99 32.17 -0.05
CA PHE A 119 4.65 31.66 -0.29
C PHE A 119 4.65 30.53 -1.32
N VAL A 120 5.29 30.75 -2.48
CA VAL A 120 5.42 29.73 -3.53
C VAL A 120 6.19 28.53 -3.01
N PHE A 121 7.30 28.72 -2.30
CA PHE A 121 8.07 27.63 -1.69
C PHE A 121 7.20 26.78 -0.75
N THR A 122 6.40 27.42 0.10
CA THR A 122 5.52 26.71 1.04
C THR A 122 4.45 25.90 0.29
N THR A 123 3.87 26.46 -0.77
CA THR A 123 2.85 25.77 -1.58
C THR A 123 3.45 24.65 -2.44
N THR A 124 4.62 24.87 -3.04
CA THR A 124 5.29 23.92 -3.95
C THR A 124 5.97 22.79 -3.18
N ILE A 125 6.77 23.10 -2.15
CA ILE A 125 7.54 22.11 -1.40
C ILE A 125 6.73 21.58 -0.20
N GLY A 126 6.12 22.47 0.57
CA GLY A 126 5.39 22.08 1.78
C GLY A 126 4.17 21.22 1.46
N VAL A 127 3.23 21.77 0.69
CA VAL A 127 1.94 21.10 0.43
C VAL A 127 2.13 19.82 -0.41
N MET A 128 2.97 19.83 -1.44
CA MET A 128 3.21 18.63 -2.25
C MET A 128 3.86 17.51 -1.45
N ASN A 129 4.82 17.82 -0.57
CA ASN A 129 5.45 16.80 0.27
C ASN A 129 4.48 16.21 1.28
N VAL A 130 3.59 17.03 1.85
CA VAL A 130 2.52 16.54 2.74
C VAL A 130 1.56 15.61 1.99
N ILE A 131 1.15 15.97 0.78
CA ILE A 131 0.27 15.12 -0.04
C ILE A 131 0.96 13.81 -0.40
N ALA A 132 2.23 13.85 -0.79
CA ALA A 132 3.03 12.66 -1.09
C ALA A 132 3.14 11.74 0.15
N ALA A 133 3.40 12.31 1.32
CA ALA A 133 3.48 11.55 2.57
C ALA A 133 2.16 10.85 2.91
N ILE A 134 1.04 11.59 2.87
CA ILE A 134 -0.31 11.04 3.13
C ILE A 134 -0.66 9.96 2.11
N PHE A 135 -0.30 10.14 0.84
CA PHE A 135 -0.53 9.15 -0.20
C PHE A 135 0.25 7.85 0.05
N VAL A 136 1.52 7.95 0.43
CA VAL A 136 2.35 6.79 0.79
C VAL A 136 1.75 6.08 1.99
N GLU A 137 1.38 6.80 3.04
CA GLU A 137 0.76 6.23 4.25
C GLU A 137 -0.54 5.50 3.92
N SER A 138 -1.42 6.11 3.12
CA SER A 138 -2.69 5.48 2.71
C SER A 138 -2.49 4.24 1.85
N THR A 139 -1.49 4.27 0.96
CA THR A 139 -1.13 3.12 0.11
C THR A 139 -0.58 1.98 0.95
N MET A 140 0.30 2.28 1.92
CA MET A 140 0.86 1.29 2.84
C MET A 140 -0.22 0.67 3.74
N ALA A 141 -1.12 1.49 4.30
CA ALA A 141 -2.24 1.01 5.10
C ALA A 141 -3.19 0.10 4.30
N SER A 142 -3.48 0.46 3.05
CA SER A 142 -4.30 -0.35 2.14
C SER A 142 -3.60 -1.64 1.73
N ALA A 143 -2.29 -1.61 1.52
CA ALA A 143 -1.51 -2.81 1.22
C ALA A 143 -1.48 -3.77 2.42
N ALA A 144 -1.30 -3.25 3.63
CA ALA A 144 -1.31 -4.03 4.87
C ALA A 144 -2.67 -4.69 5.13
N SER A 145 -3.78 -3.95 4.95
CA SER A 145 -5.12 -4.52 5.10
C SER A 145 -5.43 -5.59 4.06
N LEU A 146 -4.98 -5.42 2.80
CA LEU A 146 -5.09 -6.45 1.77
C LEU A 146 -4.30 -7.72 2.11
N GLN A 147 -3.10 -7.59 2.71
CA GLN A 147 -2.34 -8.75 3.17
C GLN A 147 -3.05 -9.46 4.31
N PHE A 148 -3.57 -8.71 5.29
CA PHE A 148 -4.34 -9.25 6.40
C PHE A 148 -5.59 -10.02 5.93
N MET A 149 -6.38 -9.44 5.02
CA MET A 149 -7.56 -10.13 4.47
C MET A 149 -7.19 -11.37 3.66
N LYS A 150 -6.09 -11.34 2.89
CA LYS A 150 -5.59 -12.54 2.19
C LYS A 150 -5.15 -13.64 3.16
N LYS A 151 -4.54 -13.25 4.28
CA LYS A 151 -4.14 -14.15 5.36
C LYS A 151 -5.36 -14.80 6.01
N GLU A 152 -6.34 -13.99 6.41
CA GLU A 152 -7.60 -14.47 7.01
C GLU A 152 -8.38 -15.39 6.07
N ALA A 153 -8.44 -15.07 4.78
CA ALA A 153 -9.08 -15.92 3.78
C ALA A 153 -8.39 -17.30 3.62
N ARG A 154 -7.08 -17.39 3.85
CA ARG A 154 -6.35 -18.67 3.83
C ARG A 154 -6.64 -19.51 5.08
N MET A 155 -6.71 -18.87 6.26
CA MET A 155 -7.02 -19.58 7.50
C MET A 155 -8.46 -20.10 7.53
N ASN A 156 -9.41 -19.37 6.92
CA ASN A 156 -10.81 -19.79 6.83
C ASN A 156 -11.05 -20.90 5.79
N ASP A 157 -10.08 -21.23 4.93
CA ASP A 157 -10.19 -22.39 4.05
C ASP A 157 -10.05 -23.68 4.88
N THR A 158 -11.19 -24.19 5.33
CA THR A 158 -11.28 -25.36 6.20
C THR A 158 -10.60 -26.59 5.57
N ASN A 159 -10.62 -26.73 4.25
CA ASN A 159 -9.98 -27.88 3.59
C ASN A 159 -8.45 -27.75 3.65
N LEU A 160 -7.94 -26.56 3.39
CA LEU A 160 -6.50 -26.29 3.50
C LEU A 160 -6.02 -26.44 4.94
N TRP A 161 -6.76 -25.86 5.90
CA TRP A 161 -6.48 -25.99 7.33
C TRP A 161 -6.44 -27.46 7.76
N ASN A 162 -7.47 -28.23 7.42
CA ASN A 162 -7.54 -29.65 7.74
C ASN A 162 -6.37 -30.44 7.12
N ALA A 163 -5.98 -30.13 5.88
CA ALA A 163 -4.83 -30.75 5.23
C ALA A 163 -3.49 -30.41 5.91
N LYS A 164 -3.32 -29.17 6.39
CA LYS A 164 -2.10 -28.76 7.11
C LYS A 164 -2.03 -29.32 8.53
N VAL A 165 -3.15 -29.29 9.27
CA VAL A 165 -3.24 -29.87 10.61
C VAL A 165 -3.04 -31.38 10.55
N SER A 166 -3.68 -32.07 9.60
CA SER A 166 -3.50 -33.52 9.43
C SER A 166 -2.04 -33.89 9.18
N ASN A 167 -1.31 -33.11 8.39
CA ASN A 167 0.12 -33.31 8.17
C ASN A 167 0.92 -33.17 9.49
N LEU A 168 0.67 -32.12 10.28
CA LEU A 168 1.35 -31.93 11.57
C LEU A 168 1.06 -33.06 12.55
N VAL A 169 -0.20 -33.46 12.68
CA VAL A 169 -0.61 -34.57 13.57
C VAL A 169 0.02 -35.88 13.12
N ARG A 170 0.16 -36.10 11.81
CA ARG A 170 0.82 -37.30 11.29
C ARG A 170 2.28 -37.38 11.69
N LEU A 171 3.01 -36.26 11.58
CA LEU A 171 4.40 -36.17 12.04
C LEU A 171 4.53 -36.43 13.54
N MET A 172 3.61 -35.90 14.35
CA MET A 172 3.60 -36.14 15.80
C MET A 172 3.28 -37.61 16.15
N ALA A 173 2.33 -38.22 15.44
CA ALA A 173 1.95 -39.61 15.62
C ALA A 173 3.07 -40.58 15.21
N GLU A 174 3.74 -40.32 14.07
CA GLU A 174 4.87 -41.13 13.64
C GLU A 174 6.03 -41.05 14.64
N GLN A 175 6.27 -39.86 15.22
CA GLN A 175 7.30 -39.66 16.24
C GLN A 175 6.98 -40.31 17.59
N SER A 176 5.69 -40.54 17.90
CA SER A 176 5.26 -41.31 19.06
C SER A 176 5.19 -42.82 18.81
N GLY A 177 5.49 -43.27 17.58
CA GLY A 177 5.49 -44.67 17.18
C GLY A 177 4.18 -45.19 16.57
N LEU A 178 3.21 -44.30 16.30
CA LEU A 178 1.95 -44.63 15.65
C LEU A 178 2.06 -44.41 14.13
N GLU A 179 2.18 -45.50 13.35
CA GLU A 179 2.24 -45.42 11.88
C GLU A 179 0.84 -45.29 11.24
N LEU A 180 0.54 -44.11 10.71
CA LEU A 180 -0.73 -43.81 10.06
C LEU A 180 -0.68 -44.10 8.56
N LYS A 181 -0.92 -45.35 8.12
CA LYS A 181 -0.79 -45.75 6.68
C LYS A 181 -2.00 -45.44 5.80
N GLY A 182 -3.18 -45.20 6.40
CA GLY A 182 -4.43 -44.93 5.70
C GLY A 182 -4.95 -43.49 5.84
N PRO A 183 -6.20 -43.23 5.41
CA PRO A 183 -6.93 -42.00 5.69
C PRO A 183 -6.96 -41.70 7.20
N MET A 184 -6.79 -40.43 7.55
CA MET A 184 -6.77 -40.02 8.96
C MET A 184 -8.08 -40.31 9.72
N SER A 185 -9.19 -40.41 8.99
CA SER A 185 -10.50 -40.83 9.52
C SER A 185 -10.48 -42.18 10.21
N ASP A 186 -9.56 -43.05 9.82
CA ASP A 186 -9.52 -44.45 10.28
C ASP A 186 -8.80 -44.59 11.63
N TYR A 187 -8.11 -43.53 12.06
CA TYR A 187 -7.26 -43.51 13.26
C TYR A 187 -7.70 -42.45 14.28
N VAL A 188 -8.92 -41.91 14.15
CA VAL A 188 -9.40 -40.81 15.02
C VAL A 188 -9.39 -41.21 16.49
N GLU A 189 -9.82 -42.44 16.80
CA GLU A 189 -9.81 -42.97 18.17
C GLU A 189 -8.38 -43.09 18.71
N ASP A 190 -7.46 -43.69 17.93
CA ASP A 190 -6.05 -43.86 18.31
C ASP A 190 -5.34 -42.51 18.55
N ILE A 191 -5.59 -41.53 17.67
CA ILE A 191 -5.02 -40.18 17.77
C ILE A 191 -5.57 -39.47 19.01
N SER A 192 -6.87 -39.59 19.29
CA SER A 192 -7.49 -38.95 20.46
C SER A 192 -7.02 -39.55 21.80
N ALA A 193 -6.64 -40.82 21.81
CA ALA A 193 -6.10 -41.50 22.97
C ALA A 193 -4.58 -41.29 23.17
N LEU A 194 -3.91 -40.69 22.18
CA LEU A 194 -2.46 -40.51 22.19
C LEU A 194 -2.04 -39.44 23.21
N ARG A 195 -1.22 -39.83 24.17
CA ARG A 195 -0.52 -38.89 25.06
C ARG A 195 0.82 -38.52 24.45
N LEU A 196 0.96 -37.25 24.07
CA LEU A 196 2.19 -36.71 23.50
C LEU A 196 3.04 -36.09 24.61
N PRO A 197 4.16 -36.71 25.04
CA PRO A 197 5.07 -36.06 25.97
C PRO A 197 5.74 -34.85 25.31
N ALA A 198 6.10 -33.84 26.11
CA ALA A 198 6.78 -32.63 25.64
C ALA A 198 8.00 -32.91 24.74
N GLN A 199 8.71 -34.00 25.02
CA GLN A 199 9.87 -34.48 24.25
C GLN A 199 9.54 -34.79 22.78
N VAL A 200 8.34 -35.31 22.49
CA VAL A 200 7.89 -35.60 21.13
C VAL A 200 7.62 -34.30 20.38
N ILE A 201 6.96 -33.33 21.04
CA ILE A 201 6.70 -32.00 20.47
C ILE A 201 8.03 -31.31 20.17
N ASP A 202 8.96 -31.30 21.13
CA ASP A 202 10.29 -30.73 20.96
C ASP A 202 11.07 -31.41 19.82
N ALA A 203 10.98 -32.73 19.69
CA ALA A 203 11.61 -33.48 18.60
C ALA A 203 11.04 -33.09 17.23
N VAL A 204 9.72 -33.00 17.09
CA VAL A 204 9.05 -32.57 15.85
C VAL A 204 9.45 -31.14 15.48
N VAL A 205 9.59 -30.25 16.46
CA VAL A 205 10.07 -28.88 16.24
C VAL A 205 11.54 -28.84 15.76
N GLN A 206 12.37 -29.82 16.09
CA GLN A 206 13.75 -29.89 15.58
C GLN A 206 13.82 -30.44 14.14
N MET A 207 12.80 -31.16 13.69
CA MET A 207 12.74 -31.72 12.34
C MET A 207 12.44 -30.64 11.28
N PRO A 208 13.10 -30.68 10.09
CA PRO A 208 12.81 -29.75 9.00
C PRO A 208 11.35 -29.81 8.55
N GLU A 209 10.77 -31.01 8.49
CA GLU A 209 9.39 -31.26 8.08
C GLU A 209 8.39 -30.73 9.13
N GLY A 210 8.68 -30.91 10.42
CA GLY A 210 7.86 -30.38 11.51
C GLY A 210 7.87 -28.85 11.57
N ARG A 211 9.03 -28.22 11.40
CA ARG A 211 9.12 -26.74 11.26
C ARG A 211 8.35 -26.25 10.04
N GLY A 212 8.48 -26.94 8.92
CA GLY A 212 7.72 -26.63 7.70
C GLY A 212 6.21 -26.69 7.93
N ALA A 213 5.73 -27.74 8.60
CA ALA A 213 4.31 -27.90 8.92
C ALA A 213 3.80 -26.83 9.91
N LEU A 214 4.60 -26.44 10.90
CA LEU A 214 4.28 -25.35 11.82
C LEU A 214 4.24 -23.99 11.13
N LEU A 215 5.18 -23.72 10.23
CA LEU A 215 5.18 -22.49 9.42
C LEU A 215 4.00 -22.45 8.44
N ASP A 216 3.62 -23.59 7.87
CA ASP A 216 2.43 -23.72 7.03
C ASP A 216 1.13 -23.45 7.81
N LEU A 217 1.14 -23.70 9.12
CA LEU A 217 0.06 -23.34 10.06
C LEU A 217 0.25 -21.94 10.68
N GLU A 218 1.22 -21.18 10.19
CA GLU A 218 1.55 -19.82 10.62
C GLU A 218 1.89 -19.69 12.12
N VAL A 219 2.39 -20.77 12.73
CA VAL A 219 2.97 -20.73 14.08
C VAL A 219 4.30 -19.98 14.04
N ASP A 220 4.42 -18.90 14.83
CA ASP A 220 5.59 -18.03 14.85
C ASP A 220 6.87 -18.84 15.15
N ALA A 221 7.93 -18.62 14.38
CA ALA A 221 9.19 -19.33 14.56
C ALA A 221 9.84 -19.08 15.94
N ASN A 222 9.52 -17.95 16.57
CA ASN A 222 9.96 -17.62 17.92
C ASN A 222 9.23 -18.42 19.00
N ASP A 223 8.03 -18.95 18.69
CA ASP A 223 7.25 -19.78 19.60
C ASP A 223 7.68 -21.25 19.54
N HIS A 224 8.34 -21.66 18.45
CA HIS A 224 8.78 -23.05 18.24
C HIS A 224 9.55 -23.63 19.43
N PRO A 225 10.57 -22.94 20.02
CA PRO A 225 11.33 -23.49 21.16
C PRO A 225 10.51 -23.65 22.45
N TYR A 226 9.37 -22.99 22.54
CA TYR A 226 8.51 -22.99 23.73
C TYR A 226 7.19 -23.76 23.48
N LEU A 227 7.01 -24.33 22.29
CA LEU A 227 5.74 -24.88 21.83
C LEU A 227 5.22 -25.99 22.75
N SER A 228 6.11 -26.86 23.22
CA SER A 228 5.76 -27.91 24.20
C SER A 228 5.21 -27.34 25.50
N ARG A 229 5.78 -26.25 26.01
CA ARG A 229 5.30 -25.54 27.21
C ARG A 229 4.03 -24.74 26.97
N ILE A 230 3.83 -24.22 25.77
CA ILE A 230 2.62 -23.48 25.40
C ILE A 230 1.43 -24.44 25.31
N LEU A 231 1.65 -25.66 24.82
CA LEU A 231 0.62 -26.70 24.67
C LEU A 231 0.35 -27.49 25.95
N ASP A 232 1.28 -27.49 26.90
CA ASP A 232 1.14 -28.12 28.21
C ASP A 232 0.30 -27.24 29.14
N ALA A 233 -1.03 -27.30 28.97
CA ALA A 233 -1.98 -26.57 29.80
C ALA A 233 -2.21 -27.22 31.18
N ASP A 234 -1.85 -28.51 31.33
CA ASP A 234 -2.12 -29.32 32.52
C ASP A 234 -0.89 -29.48 33.43
N ASN A 235 0.31 -29.10 32.97
CA ASN A 235 1.56 -29.02 33.76
C ASN A 235 1.99 -30.40 34.31
N ASP A 236 1.73 -31.47 33.54
CA ASP A 236 1.96 -32.89 33.86
C ASP A 236 3.26 -33.46 33.24
#